data_AF-A0A0K1JNE3-F1
#
_entry.id   AF-A0A0K1JNE3-F1
#
_cell.length_a   1.000
_cell.length_b   1.000
_cell.length_c   1.000
_cell.angle_alpha   90.00
_cell.angle_beta   90.00
_cell.angle_gamma   90.00
#
_symmetry.space_group_name_H-M   'P 1'
#
loop_
_entity.id
_entity.type
_entity.pdbx_description
1 polymer ?
#
loop_
_entity_poly.entity_id
_entity_poly.type
_entity_poly.pdbx_seq_one_letter_code
_entity_poly.pdbx_strand_id
1 'polypeptide(L)'
;MMKTQRKVLVALTLMTAGLLSACSPEDGSSAVKTVTATVSAAPTSAEESRPAPTASPAGAAPTSEAPTVSFSMPNEVGKGLQEAQDDVQAKSGNPLFVTGSDDATGAGRAQVLDRNWKVCSQSVAPGTAINEDTRISFGAVKLTENCPS
;
A
#
# COMPACT_ATOMS: atom_id res chain seq x y z
N MET A 1 50.54 -54.95 33.56
CA MET A 1 49.85 -56.26 33.50
C MET A 1 48.44 -56.03 32.95
N MET A 2 48.12 -56.48 31.75
CA MET A 2 46.76 -56.45 31.18
C MET A 2 45.90 -57.56 31.78
N LYS A 3 44.57 -57.34 31.89
CA LYS A 3 43.40 -58.27 31.94
C LYS A 3 42.37 -57.71 32.95
N THR A 4 41.05 -57.64 32.76
CA THR A 4 40.07 -58.19 31.79
C THR A 4 38.70 -57.55 32.10
N GLN A 5 37.97 -57.09 31.07
CA GLN A 5 36.52 -57.23 30.73
C GLN A 5 35.47 -57.33 31.86
N ARG A 6 34.21 -56.89 31.81
CA ARG A 6 33.20 -56.68 30.74
C ARG A 6 31.95 -56.21 31.49
N LYS A 7 31.08 -55.38 30.88
CA LYS A 7 29.61 -55.59 30.84
C LYS A 7 28.95 -54.46 30.03
N VAL A 8 28.18 -54.87 29.03
CA VAL A 8 27.41 -54.07 28.09
C VAL A 8 25.97 -53.91 28.62
N LEU A 9 25.30 -52.83 28.21
CA LEU A 9 23.85 -52.59 27.98
C LEU A 9 23.46 -51.21 28.58
N VAL A 10 23.14 -50.18 27.79
CA VAL A 10 21.85 -49.80 27.15
C VAL A 10 21.60 -48.35 27.62
N ALA A 11 21.04 -47.38 26.92
CA ALA A 11 20.86 -47.01 25.53
C ALA A 11 20.41 -45.52 25.59
N LEU A 12 20.56 -44.82 24.47
CA LEU A 12 19.71 -43.69 24.05
C LEU A 12 19.80 -42.38 24.86
N THR A 13 20.38 -41.35 24.25
CA THR A 13 19.66 -40.09 23.95
C THR A 13 20.46 -39.26 22.95
N LEU A 14 19.75 -38.78 21.92
CA LEU A 14 20.25 -38.14 20.72
C LEU A 14 20.64 -36.67 20.96
N MET A 15 21.79 -36.33 20.38
CA MET A 15 22.20 -35.08 19.71
C MET A 15 21.54 -33.75 20.11
N THR A 16 22.32 -32.94 20.81
CA THR A 16 22.29 -31.48 20.73
C THR A 16 23.23 -31.01 19.62
N ALA A 17 22.72 -30.20 18.69
CA ALA A 17 23.53 -29.40 17.77
C ALA A 17 23.01 -27.97 17.82
N GLY A 18 23.77 -27.08 18.50
CA GLY A 18 23.60 -25.63 18.37
C GLY A 18 24.20 -25.17 17.05
N LEU A 19 24.10 -23.87 16.73
CA LEU A 19 25.08 -23.09 15.97
C LEU A 19 24.73 -21.57 16.08
N LEU A 20 25.70 -20.83 16.67
CA LEU A 20 26.08 -19.41 16.57
C LEU A 20 25.04 -18.28 16.74
N SER A 21 25.05 -17.68 17.94
CA SER A 21 24.64 -16.30 18.20
C SER A 21 25.82 -15.36 17.91
N ALA A 22 25.69 -14.50 16.91
CA ALA A 22 26.63 -13.40 16.64
C ALA A 22 26.15 -12.14 17.37
N CYS A 23 26.98 -11.63 18.28
CA CYS A 23 26.77 -10.38 19.01
C CYS A 23 27.57 -9.29 18.28
N SER A 24 26.87 -8.27 17.76
CA SER A 24 27.51 -7.03 17.30
C SER A 24 27.48 -5.99 18.44
N PRO A 25 28.61 -5.37 18.79
CA PRO A 25 28.63 -4.00 19.28
C PRO A 25 28.72 -3.04 18.09
N GLU A 26 28.19 -1.82 18.21
CA GLU A 26 28.73 -0.59 17.62
C GLU A 26 27.79 0.58 18.02
N ASP A 27 28.17 1.27 19.09
CA ASP A 27 27.70 2.62 19.42
C ASP A 27 28.11 3.59 18.30
N GLY A 28 27.17 3.93 17.43
CA GLY A 28 27.36 4.86 16.31
C GLY A 28 26.60 6.16 16.52
N SER A 29 27.10 7.01 17.43
CA SER A 29 26.69 8.41 17.55
C SER A 29 26.99 9.15 16.26
N SER A 30 25.96 9.39 15.44
CA SER A 30 26.06 10.31 14.31
C SER A 30 25.28 11.58 14.64
N ALA A 31 26.04 12.58 15.09
CA ALA A 31 25.58 13.93 15.35
C ALA A 31 24.90 14.51 14.11
N VAL A 32 23.59 14.75 14.19
CA VAL A 32 22.84 15.49 13.19
C VAL A 32 23.31 16.94 13.23
N LYS A 33 24.00 17.39 12.18
CA LYS A 33 24.39 18.79 12.01
C LYS A 33 23.13 19.66 11.94
N THR A 34 23.05 20.62 12.85
CA THR A 34 22.04 21.67 12.90
C THR A 34 22.02 22.48 11.60
N VAL A 35 20.86 22.50 10.94
CA VAL A 35 20.55 23.37 9.81
C VAL A 35 20.42 24.80 10.33
N THR A 36 21.31 25.69 9.89
CA THR A 36 21.14 27.14 10.06
C THR A 36 20.77 27.70 8.69
N ALA A 37 19.47 27.84 8.43
CA ALA A 37 18.98 28.56 7.25
C ALA A 37 18.75 30.02 7.65
N THR A 38 19.61 30.89 7.15
CA THR A 38 19.52 32.35 7.30
C THR A 38 18.33 32.87 6.52
N VAL A 39 17.37 33.49 7.22
CA VAL A 39 16.31 34.30 6.60
C VAL A 39 16.90 35.66 6.27
N SER A 40 16.90 36.03 4.99
CA SER A 40 17.16 37.40 4.54
C SER A 40 15.97 37.89 3.73
N ALA A 41 15.34 38.96 4.21
CA ALA A 41 14.13 39.54 3.65
C ALA A 41 14.42 40.72 2.71
N ALA A 42 13.61 40.78 1.64
CA ALA A 42 13.01 41.96 0.99
C ALA A 42 13.90 42.92 0.16
N PRO A 43 13.31 43.84 -0.64
CA PRO A 43 12.34 43.64 -1.72
C PRO A 43 12.84 44.36 -3.01
N THR A 44 11.94 44.60 -3.97
CA THR A 44 12.00 45.64 -5.04
C THR A 44 12.28 45.17 -6.47
N SER A 45 11.21 45.29 -7.26
CA SER A 45 11.14 45.83 -8.62
C SER A 45 11.87 45.11 -9.75
N ALA A 46 11.09 44.47 -10.64
CA ALA A 46 10.93 44.99 -12.00
C ALA A 46 9.83 44.20 -12.72
N GLU A 47 8.78 44.92 -13.08
CA GLU A 47 7.88 44.59 -14.18
C GLU A 47 8.71 44.71 -15.47
N GLU A 48 9.10 43.58 -16.06
CA GLU A 48 9.75 43.54 -17.38
C GLU A 48 8.95 42.61 -18.29
N SER A 49 8.22 43.26 -19.19
CA SER A 49 7.44 42.69 -20.27
C SER A 49 8.30 41.76 -21.13
N ARG A 50 7.89 40.48 -21.26
CA ARG A 50 8.47 39.56 -22.24
C ARG A 50 7.35 38.91 -23.06
N PRO A 51 7.47 38.90 -24.40
CA PRO A 51 6.35 38.61 -25.29
C PRO A 51 5.89 37.16 -25.18
N ALA A 52 4.60 36.97 -25.44
CA ALA A 52 3.92 35.69 -25.49
C ALA A 52 4.70 34.65 -26.30
N PRO A 53 4.91 33.43 -25.79
CA PRO A 53 5.39 32.35 -26.64
C PRO A 53 4.30 32.03 -27.66
N THR A 54 4.70 32.13 -28.92
CA THR A 54 4.05 31.60 -30.12
C THR A 54 3.29 30.30 -29.80
N ALA A 55 2.00 30.27 -30.17
CA ALA A 55 1.17 29.08 -30.10
C ALA A 55 1.87 27.94 -30.86
N SER A 56 2.40 26.98 -30.10
CA SER A 56 2.75 25.66 -30.62
C SER A 56 1.47 25.06 -31.21
N PRO A 57 1.50 24.47 -32.42
CA PRO A 57 0.31 23.85 -32.97
C PRO A 57 -0.18 22.82 -31.97
N ALA A 58 -1.46 22.94 -31.60
CA ALA A 58 -2.17 21.97 -30.78
C ALA A 58 -2.04 20.62 -31.47
N GLY A 59 -1.08 19.81 -31.01
CA GLY A 59 -1.02 18.40 -31.35
C GLY A 59 -2.37 17.83 -30.98
N ALA A 60 -3.02 17.19 -31.94
CA ALA A 60 -4.24 16.45 -31.74
C ALA A 60 -4.08 15.63 -30.45
N ALA A 61 -4.91 15.93 -29.44
CA ALA A 61 -5.02 15.06 -28.29
C ALA A 61 -5.29 13.64 -28.83
N PRO A 62 -4.62 12.60 -28.31
CA PRO A 62 -5.02 11.25 -28.68
C PRO A 62 -6.49 11.12 -28.32
N THR A 63 -7.34 10.92 -29.33
CA THR A 63 -8.70 10.45 -29.12
C THR A 63 -8.53 9.08 -28.48
N SER A 64 -8.54 9.04 -27.16
CA SER A 64 -8.59 7.80 -26.39
C SER A 64 -9.85 7.10 -26.85
N GLU A 65 -9.69 6.05 -27.65
CA GLU A 65 -10.78 5.13 -27.95
C GLU A 65 -11.38 4.72 -26.61
N ALA A 66 -12.65 5.06 -26.40
CA ALA A 66 -13.34 4.70 -25.17
C ALA A 66 -13.43 3.16 -25.14
N PRO A 67 -13.01 2.50 -24.05
CA PRO A 67 -13.15 1.06 -23.95
C PRO A 67 -14.62 0.69 -24.14
N THR A 68 -14.85 -0.27 -25.04
CA THR A 68 -16.18 -0.63 -25.56
C THR A 68 -17.00 -1.44 -24.56
N VAL A 69 -16.41 -1.84 -23.43
CA VAL A 69 -17.07 -2.53 -22.33
C VAL A 69 -17.08 -1.65 -21.08
N SER A 70 -18.28 -1.24 -20.69
CA SER A 70 -18.53 -0.49 -19.46
C SER A 70 -19.50 -1.24 -18.56
N PHE A 71 -19.27 -1.20 -17.25
CA PHE A 71 -20.13 -1.76 -16.22
C PHE A 71 -20.41 -0.69 -15.15
N SER A 72 -21.52 -0.85 -14.44
CA SER A 72 -21.89 0.09 -13.36
C SER A 72 -21.16 -0.27 -12.08
N MET A 73 -20.49 0.71 -11.48
CA MET A 73 -19.89 0.59 -10.15
C MET A 73 -20.98 0.24 -9.12
N PRO A 74 -20.87 -0.86 -8.35
CA PRO A 74 -21.83 -1.16 -7.30
C PRO A 74 -21.60 -0.27 -6.07
N ASN A 75 -22.56 -0.29 -5.14
CA ASN A 75 -22.42 0.38 -3.84
C ASN A 75 -21.77 -0.59 -2.85
N GLU A 76 -20.54 -0.29 -2.46
CA GLU A 76 -19.72 -1.11 -1.58
C GLU A 76 -19.61 -0.56 -0.16
N VAL A 77 -20.06 0.68 0.07
CA VAL A 77 -20.00 1.29 1.39
C VAL A 77 -20.80 0.47 2.40
N GLY A 78 -20.15 0.11 3.51
CA GLY A 78 -20.71 -0.70 4.60
C GLY A 78 -20.45 -2.19 4.49
N LYS A 79 -20.01 -2.71 3.34
CA LYS A 79 -19.67 -4.13 3.17
C LYS A 79 -18.31 -4.49 3.75
N GLY A 80 -18.04 -5.78 3.90
CA GLY A 80 -16.69 -6.26 4.17
C GLY A 80 -15.75 -5.92 3.01
N LEU A 81 -14.47 -5.64 3.29
CA LEU A 81 -13.52 -5.25 2.24
C LEU A 81 -13.36 -6.35 1.19
N GLN A 82 -13.22 -7.62 1.58
CA GLN A 82 -13.13 -8.72 0.60
C GLN A 82 -14.40 -8.84 -0.26
N GLU A 83 -15.57 -8.72 0.36
CA GLU A 83 -16.86 -8.78 -0.34
C GLU A 83 -16.97 -7.66 -1.39
N ALA A 84 -16.53 -6.45 -1.04
CA ALA A 84 -16.52 -5.33 -1.96
C ALA A 84 -15.60 -5.55 -3.18
N GLN A 85 -14.43 -6.15 -2.96
CA GLN A 85 -13.51 -6.48 -4.05
C GLN A 85 -14.11 -7.58 -4.96
N ASP A 86 -14.67 -8.62 -4.36
CA ASP A 86 -15.30 -9.74 -5.07
C ASP A 86 -16.50 -9.27 -5.91
N ASP A 87 -17.30 -8.33 -5.39
CA ASP A 87 -18.45 -7.76 -6.09
C ASP A 87 -18.03 -6.93 -7.31
N VAL A 88 -16.98 -6.11 -7.19
CA VAL A 88 -16.40 -5.38 -8.34
C VAL A 88 -15.87 -6.35 -9.39
N GLN A 89 -15.15 -7.40 -8.97
CA GLN A 89 -14.63 -8.41 -9.88
C GLN A 89 -15.76 -9.15 -10.60
N ALA A 90 -16.78 -9.60 -9.86
CA ALA A 90 -17.94 -10.28 -10.42
C ALA A 90 -18.73 -9.38 -11.38
N LYS A 91 -18.94 -8.11 -11.02
CA LYS A 91 -19.71 -7.16 -11.84
C LYS A 91 -19.00 -6.79 -13.14
N SER A 92 -17.67 -6.72 -13.09
CA SER A 92 -16.84 -6.42 -14.26
C SER A 92 -16.72 -7.61 -15.22
N GLY A 93 -17.04 -8.83 -14.78
CA GLY A 93 -16.75 -10.05 -15.55
C GLY A 93 -15.27 -10.42 -15.51
N ASN A 94 -14.61 -10.06 -14.40
CA ASN A 94 -13.23 -10.32 -14.04
C ASN A 94 -12.11 -9.38 -14.53
N PRO A 95 -12.23 -8.40 -15.45
CA PRO A 95 -11.06 -7.58 -15.83
C PRO A 95 -10.51 -6.72 -14.68
N LEU A 96 -11.34 -6.39 -13.68
CA LEU A 96 -10.90 -5.68 -12.46
C LEU A 96 -10.59 -6.66 -11.31
N PHE A 97 -9.52 -7.44 -11.46
CA PHE A 97 -9.04 -8.35 -10.42
C PHE A 97 -8.40 -7.65 -9.21
N VAL A 98 -7.95 -6.42 -9.38
CA VAL A 98 -7.18 -5.69 -8.38
C VAL A 98 -7.85 -4.35 -8.13
N THR A 99 -8.30 -4.15 -6.91
CA THR A 99 -8.71 -2.85 -6.38
C THR A 99 -7.77 -2.44 -5.26
N GLY A 100 -7.59 -1.13 -5.07
CA GLY A 100 -6.82 -0.59 -3.96
C GLY A 100 -7.65 -0.55 -2.69
N SER A 101 -6.96 -0.45 -1.56
CA SER A 101 -7.59 -0.01 -0.33
C SER A 101 -6.58 0.64 0.60
N ASP A 102 -7.09 1.54 1.44
CA ASP A 102 -6.32 2.32 2.40
C ASP A 102 -7.02 2.28 3.77
N ASP A 103 -6.24 2.39 4.84
CA ASP A 103 -6.78 2.54 6.19
C ASP A 103 -7.36 3.95 6.35
N ALA A 104 -8.69 4.04 6.35
CA ALA A 104 -9.41 5.31 6.40
C ALA A 104 -9.16 6.07 7.72
N THR A 105 -8.63 5.42 8.76
CA THR A 105 -8.21 6.11 9.99
C THR A 105 -6.95 6.95 9.82
N GLY A 106 -6.19 6.74 8.72
CA GLY A 106 -4.88 7.35 8.49
C GLY A 106 -3.74 6.68 9.24
N ALA A 107 -4.00 5.60 9.98
CA ALA A 107 -2.97 4.90 10.77
C ALA A 107 -2.00 4.03 9.93
N GLY A 108 -2.24 3.90 8.63
CA GLY A 108 -1.33 3.19 7.71
C GLY A 108 -1.19 1.69 8.00
N ARG A 109 -2.20 1.06 8.62
CA ARG A 109 -2.16 -0.37 8.95
C ARG A 109 -2.34 -1.21 7.68
N ALA A 110 -1.59 -2.29 7.56
CA ALA A 110 -1.73 -3.23 6.46
C ALA A 110 -3.05 -4.05 6.56
N GLN A 111 -3.78 -4.11 5.47
CA GLN A 111 -4.98 -4.94 5.30
C GLN A 111 -4.58 -6.37 4.89
N VAL A 112 -3.96 -7.12 5.80
CA VAL A 112 -3.51 -8.51 5.49
C VAL A 112 -4.68 -9.50 5.41
N LEU A 113 -5.75 -9.24 6.17
CA LEU A 113 -6.96 -10.03 6.17
C LEU A 113 -8.15 -9.11 5.91
N ASP A 114 -8.49 -8.93 4.64
CA ASP A 114 -9.52 -7.98 4.17
C ASP A 114 -10.89 -8.22 4.81
N ARG A 115 -11.23 -9.49 5.09
CA ARG A 115 -12.45 -9.84 5.83
C ARG A 115 -12.54 -9.26 7.25
N ASN A 116 -11.43 -8.74 7.81
CA ASN A 116 -11.39 -8.04 9.09
C ASN A 116 -11.54 -6.51 8.94
N TRP A 117 -11.98 -6.05 7.77
CA TRP A 117 -12.17 -4.65 7.44
C TRP A 117 -13.54 -4.43 6.80
N LYS A 118 -14.07 -3.22 6.95
CA LYS A 118 -15.29 -2.77 6.29
C LYS A 118 -15.04 -1.49 5.51
N VAL A 119 -15.72 -1.35 4.39
CA VAL A 119 -15.62 -0.19 3.50
C VAL A 119 -16.38 0.99 4.10
N CYS A 120 -15.73 2.13 4.15
CA CYS A 120 -16.28 3.42 4.56
C CYS A 120 -16.47 4.38 3.39
N SER A 121 -15.64 4.25 2.36
CA SER A 121 -15.72 5.07 1.15
C SER A 121 -15.21 4.30 -0.06
N GLN A 122 -15.66 4.71 -1.24
CA GLN A 122 -15.20 4.19 -2.53
C GLN A 122 -14.81 5.38 -3.43
N SER A 123 -13.69 5.25 -4.15
CA SER A 123 -13.18 6.32 -5.02
C SER A 123 -14.09 6.62 -6.22
N VAL A 124 -14.86 5.63 -6.66
CA VAL A 124 -15.83 5.76 -7.75
C VAL A 124 -17.23 5.66 -7.18
N ALA A 125 -18.09 6.65 -7.45
CA ALA A 125 -19.44 6.68 -6.93
C ALA A 125 -20.29 5.50 -7.47
N PRO A 126 -21.23 4.95 -6.68
CA PRO A 126 -22.16 3.95 -7.17
C PRO A 126 -22.93 4.42 -8.41
N GLY A 127 -23.19 3.51 -9.35
CA GLY A 127 -23.87 3.84 -10.61
C GLY A 127 -22.97 4.41 -11.70
N THR A 128 -21.73 4.81 -11.36
CA THR A 128 -20.78 5.34 -12.36
C THR A 128 -20.39 4.25 -13.34
N ALA A 129 -20.36 4.57 -14.62
CA ALA A 129 -19.84 3.69 -15.65
C ALA A 129 -18.31 3.59 -15.52
N ILE A 130 -17.81 2.36 -15.40
CA ILE A 130 -16.39 2.04 -15.26
C ILE A 130 -16.00 0.97 -16.27
N ASN A 131 -14.71 0.88 -16.55
CA ASN A 131 -14.10 -0.03 -17.53
C ASN A 131 -12.88 -0.73 -16.92
N GLU A 132 -12.21 -1.58 -17.69
CA GLU A 132 -11.03 -2.34 -17.25
C GLU A 132 -9.82 -1.48 -16.85
N ASP A 133 -9.74 -0.24 -17.35
CA ASP A 133 -8.67 0.71 -17.00
C ASP A 133 -8.98 1.51 -15.74
N THR A 134 -10.19 1.39 -15.20
CA THR A 134 -10.63 2.19 -14.06
C THR A 134 -9.93 1.75 -12.78
N ARG A 135 -9.22 2.68 -12.14
CA ARG A 135 -8.62 2.47 -10.82
C ARG A 135 -9.64 2.73 -9.72
N ILE A 136 -9.95 1.70 -8.95
CA ILE A 136 -10.86 1.75 -7.81
C ILE A 136 -10.05 1.61 -6.54
N SER A 137 -10.31 2.45 -5.54
CA SER A 137 -9.78 2.29 -4.17
C SER A 137 -10.90 2.40 -3.15
N PHE A 138 -10.78 1.64 -2.06
CA PHE A 138 -11.68 1.68 -0.91
C PHE A 138 -10.99 2.27 0.33
N GLY A 139 -11.61 3.24 0.97
CA GLY A 139 -11.25 3.61 2.34
C GLY A 139 -11.91 2.63 3.30
N ALA A 140 -11.14 1.93 4.13
CA ALA A 140 -11.67 0.93 5.04
C ALA A 140 -11.17 1.08 6.47
N VAL A 141 -11.97 0.63 7.43
CA VAL A 141 -11.63 0.58 8.87
C VAL A 141 -11.83 -0.84 9.41
N LYS A 142 -11.35 -1.14 10.61
CA LYS A 142 -11.67 -2.43 11.25
C LYS A 142 -13.17 -2.55 11.48
N LEU A 143 -13.67 -3.79 11.51
CA LEU A 143 -15.10 -4.07 11.66
C LEU A 143 -15.73 -3.35 12.86
N THR A 144 -14.98 -3.24 13.96
CA THR A 144 -15.42 -2.61 15.23
C THR A 144 -15.23 -1.09 15.29
N GLU A 145 -14.61 -0.48 14.28
CA GLU A 145 -14.35 0.97 14.24
C GLU A 145 -15.49 1.72 13.54
N ASN A 146 -15.64 3.02 13.80
CA ASN A 146 -16.56 3.87 13.05
C ASN A 146 -15.87 4.42 11.80
N CYS A 147 -16.65 4.61 10.73
CA CYS A 147 -16.16 5.30 9.55
C CYS A 147 -15.94 6.79 9.87
N PRO A 148 -14.82 7.39 9.40
CA PRO A 148 -14.61 8.83 9.48
C PRO A 148 -15.69 9.58 8.69
N SER A 149 -16.13 10.73 9.22
CA SER A 149 -17.09 11.66 8.59
C SER A 149 -16.43 12.62 7.61
#